data_AF-A0A497LZ55-F1
#
_entry.id   AF-A0A497LZ55-F1
#
_cell.length_a   1.000
_cell.length_b   1.000
_cell.length_c   1.000
_cell.angle_alpha   90.00
_cell.angle_beta   90.00
_cell.angle_gamma   90.00
#
_symmetry.space_group_name_H-M   'P 1'
#
loop_
_entity.id
_entity.type
_entity.pdbx_description
1 polymer ?
#
loop_
_entity_poly.entity_id
_entity_poly.type
_entity_poly.pdbx_seq_one_letter_code
_entity_poly.pdbx_strand_id
1 'polypeptide(L)'
;MLVTVLPSTNFLDWGFIGFVTLRYYQAMKRSTIDSMQEEDFQRGGSSLKRIKRCDSEDFERLKDLQRSFVSEGLQDPLIKGLTSFLTDCGFSRQDIAYIIAPLIEYEDEKIPLLPLSSIKRRIMKRNMKKREEVLRKVIDRATSLRGGINESS
;
A
#
# COMPACT_ATOMS: atom_id res chain seq x y z
N MET A 1 -14.64 -23.31 -13.80
CA MET A 1 -13.21 -22.96 -13.94
C MET A 1 -12.69 -22.70 -12.53
N LEU A 2 -12.03 -23.67 -11.89
CA LEU A 2 -11.59 -23.55 -10.50
C LEU A 2 -10.34 -22.67 -10.46
N VAL A 3 -10.50 -21.43 -10.00
CA VAL A 3 -9.38 -20.55 -9.65
C VAL A 3 -8.72 -21.18 -8.44
N THR A 4 -7.61 -21.90 -8.65
CA THR A 4 -6.76 -22.36 -7.54
C THR A 4 -6.13 -21.13 -6.92
N VAL A 5 -6.77 -20.60 -5.88
CA VAL A 5 -6.22 -19.53 -5.05
C VAL A 5 -4.98 -20.13 -4.36
N LEU A 6 -3.79 -19.70 -4.80
CA LEU A 6 -2.53 -20.14 -4.20
C LEU A 6 -2.50 -19.70 -2.72
N PRO A 7 -2.02 -20.55 -1.79
CA PRO A 7 -2.01 -20.24 -0.35
C PRO A 7 -1.22 -18.98 0.03
N SER A 8 -0.39 -18.43 -0.88
CA SER A 8 0.35 -17.18 -0.70
C SER A 8 -0.52 -15.92 -0.74
N THR A 9 -1.69 -15.95 -1.40
CA THR A 9 -2.60 -14.79 -1.45
C THR A 9 -3.13 -14.47 -0.06
N ASN A 10 -3.44 -15.50 0.74
CA ASN A 10 -3.93 -15.31 2.10
C ASN A 10 -2.91 -14.56 2.98
N PHE A 11 -1.62 -14.91 2.91
CA PHE A 11 -0.61 -14.30 3.78
C PHE A 11 -0.29 -12.85 3.40
N LEU A 12 -0.26 -12.55 2.09
CA LEU A 12 -0.10 -11.18 1.59
C LEU A 12 -1.34 -10.34 1.89
N ASP A 13 -2.53 -10.91 1.74
CA ASP A 13 -3.79 -10.23 2.10
C ASP A 13 -3.80 -9.91 3.59
N TRP A 14 -3.50 -10.84 4.49
CA TRP A 14 -3.47 -10.56 5.93
C TRP A 14 -2.38 -9.55 6.33
N GLY A 15 -1.18 -9.62 5.72
CA GLY A 15 -0.11 -8.67 5.98
C GLY A 15 -0.43 -7.25 5.49
N PHE A 16 -1.02 -7.14 4.29
CA PHE A 16 -1.46 -5.86 3.74
C PHE A 16 -2.67 -5.31 4.51
N ILE A 17 -3.68 -6.14 4.77
CA ILE A 17 -4.83 -5.80 5.60
C ILE A 17 -4.35 -5.32 6.98
N GLY A 18 -3.42 -6.03 7.61
CA GLY A 18 -2.84 -5.63 8.89
C GLY A 18 -2.13 -4.28 8.80
N PHE A 19 -1.31 -4.06 7.77
CA PHE A 19 -0.63 -2.80 7.54
C PHE A 19 -1.61 -1.63 7.34
N VAL A 20 -2.56 -1.79 6.42
CA VAL A 20 -3.51 -0.73 6.07
C VAL A 20 -4.49 -0.48 7.22
N THR A 21 -4.96 -1.52 7.92
CA THR A 21 -5.83 -1.39 9.11
C THR A 21 -5.10 -0.71 10.27
N LEU A 22 -3.82 -1.03 10.48
CA LEU A 22 -3.00 -0.38 11.51
C LEU A 22 -2.77 1.10 11.20
N ARG A 23 -2.52 1.44 9.93
CA ARG A 23 -2.38 2.83 9.48
C ARG A 23 -3.69 3.60 9.59
N TYR A 24 -4.80 2.98 9.22
CA TYR A 24 -6.15 3.49 9.46
C TYR A 24 -6.38 3.79 10.94
N TYR A 25 -6.08 2.84 11.83
CA TYR A 25 -6.26 3.01 13.28
C TYR A 25 -5.39 4.13 13.85
N GLN A 26 -4.17 4.33 13.34
CA GLN A 26 -3.30 5.43 13.74
C GLN A 26 -3.77 6.80 13.22
N ALA A 27 -4.22 6.88 11.97
CA ALA A 27 -4.82 8.10 11.42
C ALA A 27 -6.07 8.50 12.23
N MET A 28 -6.88 7.51 12.61
CA MET A 28 -8.05 7.72 13.46
C MET A 28 -7.66 8.12 14.89
N LYS A 29 -6.70 7.44 15.53
CA LYS A 29 -6.25 7.78 16.89
C LYS A 29 -5.62 9.18 16.98
N ARG A 30 -4.83 9.59 15.97
CA ARG A 30 -4.31 10.97 15.87
C ARG A 30 -5.42 11.99 15.71
N SER A 31 -6.45 11.70 14.91
CA SER A 31 -7.61 12.59 14.78
C SER A 31 -8.40 12.76 16.09
N THR A 32 -8.48 11.72 16.93
CA THR A 32 -9.16 11.80 18.23
C THR A 32 -8.33 12.56 19.27
N ILE A 33 -7.00 12.38 19.25
CA ILE A 33 -6.10 13.09 20.17
C ILE A 33 -6.05 14.59 19.84
N ASP A 34 -6.01 14.97 18.56
CA ASP A 34 -6.09 16.38 18.15
C ASP A 34 -7.46 17.00 18.53
N SER A 35 -8.57 16.25 18.42
CA SER A 35 -9.89 16.74 18.85
C SER A 35 -10.06 16.88 20.38
N MET A 36 -9.14 16.32 21.18
CA MET A 36 -9.11 16.49 22.64
C MET A 36 -8.16 17.61 23.09
N GLN A 37 -7.27 18.10 22.22
CA GLN A 37 -6.43 19.27 22.49
C GLN A 37 -7.07 20.60 22.06
N GLU A 38 -8.23 20.56 21.41
CA GLU A 38 -8.93 21.73 20.85
C GLU A 38 -9.81 22.49 21.86
N GLU A 39 -9.47 22.49 23.16
CA GLU A 39 -9.98 23.51 24.12
C GLU A 39 -8.99 24.66 24.37
N ASP A 40 -7.72 24.54 23.98
CA ASP A 40 -6.75 25.62 24.10
C ASP A 40 -6.16 25.97 22.73
N PHE A 41 -6.72 27.01 22.11
CA PHE A 41 -6.03 28.05 21.32
C PHE A 41 -6.99 28.69 20.29
N GLN A 42 -7.74 29.69 20.74
CA GLN A 42 -8.02 30.81 19.85
C GLN A 42 -6.68 31.48 19.51
N ARG A 43 -6.33 31.55 18.21
CA ARG A 43 -5.75 32.71 17.49
C ARG A 43 -4.83 32.28 16.35
N GLY A 44 -5.36 32.35 15.13
CA GLY A 44 -4.60 32.68 13.93
C GLY A 44 -3.97 31.51 13.17
N GLY A 45 -4.22 31.48 11.85
CA GLY A 45 -3.33 30.81 10.89
C GLY A 45 -3.81 29.47 10.37
N SER A 46 -4.58 29.54 9.29
CA SER A 46 -4.79 28.49 8.29
C SER A 46 -3.62 27.52 8.12
N SER A 47 -3.74 26.25 8.56
CA SER A 47 -3.24 25.06 7.83
C SER A 47 -3.52 23.71 8.52
N LEU A 48 -4.52 23.58 9.40
CA LEU A 48 -5.00 22.25 9.80
C LEU A 48 -5.94 21.73 8.71
N LYS A 49 -5.35 21.31 7.59
CA LYS A 49 -6.01 20.46 6.60
C LYS A 49 -6.52 19.24 7.37
N ARG A 50 -7.83 19.25 7.64
CA ARG A 50 -8.69 18.08 7.84
C ARG A 50 -7.93 16.81 7.48
N ILE A 51 -7.44 16.08 8.49
CA ILE A 51 -7.09 14.68 8.33
C ILE A 51 -8.40 14.04 7.86
N LYS A 52 -8.53 13.87 6.55
CA LYS A 52 -9.71 13.27 5.96
C LYS A 52 -9.71 11.87 6.55
N ARG A 53 -10.74 11.53 7.35
CA ARG A 53 -10.95 10.15 7.80
C ARG A 53 -10.81 9.30 6.55
N CYS A 54 -9.74 8.53 6.49
CA CYS A 54 -9.64 7.45 5.52
C CYS A 54 -10.84 6.56 5.85
N ASP A 55 -11.74 6.34 4.90
CA ASP A 55 -12.96 5.59 5.16
C ASP A 55 -12.78 4.13 4.76
N SER A 56 -13.72 3.26 5.15
CA SER A 56 -13.68 1.84 4.73
C SER A 56 -13.64 1.68 3.21
N GLU A 57 -14.22 2.62 2.46
CA GLU A 57 -14.22 2.59 0.99
C GLU A 57 -12.83 2.81 0.39
N ASP A 58 -12.01 3.70 0.96
CA ASP A 58 -10.64 3.95 0.51
C ASP A 58 -9.76 2.70 0.72
N PHE A 59 -10.03 1.98 1.82
CA PHE A 59 -9.39 0.71 2.13
C PHE A 59 -9.76 -0.40 1.13
N GLU A 60 -11.05 -0.59 0.87
CA GLU A 60 -11.53 -1.57 -0.11
C GLU A 60 -10.96 -1.29 -1.50
N ARG A 61 -10.96 -0.02 -1.91
CA ARG A 61 -10.38 0.41 -3.18
C ARG A 61 -8.90 0.08 -3.28
N LEU A 62 -8.14 0.27 -2.20
CA LEU A 62 -6.71 -0.03 -2.20
C LEU A 62 -6.44 -1.55 -2.32
N LYS A 63 -7.28 -2.39 -1.69
CA LYS A 63 -7.21 -3.86 -1.88
C LYS A 63 -7.53 -4.27 -3.32
N ASP A 64 -8.51 -3.64 -3.95
CA ASP A 64 -8.84 -3.93 -5.36
C ASP A 64 -7.69 -3.56 -6.30
N LEU A 65 -7.01 -2.43 -6.03
CA LEU A 65 -5.82 -2.03 -6.77
C LEU A 65 -4.66 -3.01 -6.57
N GLN A 66 -4.45 -3.49 -5.34
CA GLN A 66 -3.46 -4.53 -5.05
C GLN A 66 -3.77 -5.81 -5.83
N ARG A 67 -5.02 -6.26 -5.81
CA ARG A 67 -5.46 -7.46 -6.52
C ARG A 67 -5.21 -7.33 -8.03
N SER A 68 -5.59 -6.19 -8.59
CA SER A 68 -5.41 -5.85 -10.01
C SER A 68 -3.93 -5.80 -10.40
N PHE A 69 -3.07 -5.27 -9.54
CA PHE A 69 -1.63 -5.33 -9.77
C PHE A 69 -1.13 -6.78 -9.83
N VAL A 70 -1.49 -7.62 -8.85
CA VAL A 70 -1.04 -9.02 -8.82
C VAL A 70 -1.55 -9.79 -10.04
N SER A 71 -2.85 -9.72 -10.33
CA SER A 71 -3.47 -10.49 -11.41
C SER A 71 -3.08 -9.98 -12.80
N GLU A 72 -3.13 -8.67 -13.02
CA GLU A 72 -3.11 -8.07 -14.35
C GLU A 72 -1.84 -7.26 -14.62
N GLY A 73 -1.12 -6.84 -13.57
CA GLY A 73 0.11 -6.04 -13.71
C GLY A 73 -0.17 -4.54 -13.78
N LEU A 74 -1.37 -4.12 -13.32
CA LEU A 74 -1.77 -2.72 -13.29
C LEU A 74 -1.03 -1.96 -12.18
N GLN A 75 0.19 -1.53 -12.48
CA GLN A 75 1.14 -0.92 -11.54
C GLN A 75 0.83 0.55 -11.26
N ASP A 76 0.61 1.37 -12.30
CA ASP A 76 0.37 2.81 -12.13
C ASP A 76 -0.86 3.13 -11.26
N PRO A 77 -2.01 2.44 -11.43
CA PRO A 77 -3.16 2.67 -10.57
C PRO A 77 -2.86 2.39 -9.10
N LEU A 78 -2.12 1.31 -8.81
CA LEU A 78 -1.70 0.96 -7.46
C LEU A 78 -0.74 2.00 -6.88
N ILE A 79 0.27 2.43 -7.64
CA ILE A 79 1.22 3.46 -7.19
C ILE A 79 0.47 4.75 -6.82
N LYS A 80 -0.45 5.19 -7.70
CA LYS A 80 -1.24 6.40 -7.46
C LYS A 80 -2.14 6.26 -6.24
N GLY A 81 -2.86 5.14 -6.11
CA GLY A 81 -3.75 4.86 -4.98
C GLY A 81 -3.00 4.82 -3.66
N LEU A 82 -1.90 4.08 -3.61
CA LEU A 82 -1.07 3.95 -2.41
C LEU A 82 -0.40 5.27 -2.03
N THR A 83 0.09 6.04 -3.02
CA THR A 83 0.67 7.37 -2.78
C THR A 83 -0.35 8.33 -2.16
N SER A 84 -1.58 8.35 -2.68
CA SER A 84 -2.66 9.16 -2.11
C SER A 84 -2.95 8.72 -0.68
N PHE A 85 -3.17 7.42 -0.46
CA PHE A 85 -3.46 6.86 0.85
C PHE A 85 -2.38 7.19 1.89
N LEU A 86 -1.10 7.02 1.56
CA LEU A 86 0.00 7.35 2.47
C LEU A 86 0.11 8.85 2.74
N THR A 87 -0.17 9.69 1.73
CA THR A 87 -0.24 11.14 1.91
C THR A 87 -1.35 11.54 2.87
N ASP A 88 -2.54 10.94 2.71
CA ASP A 88 -3.69 11.17 3.59
C ASP A 88 -3.44 10.66 5.01
N CYS A 89 -2.61 9.62 5.17
CA CYS A 89 -2.10 9.15 6.47
C CYS A 89 -1.01 10.05 7.09
N GLY A 90 -0.59 11.12 6.42
CA GLY A 90 0.37 12.10 6.93
C GLY A 90 1.84 11.70 6.80
N PHE A 91 2.19 10.78 5.90
CA PHE A 91 3.59 10.46 5.64
C PHE A 91 4.31 11.57 4.89
N SER A 92 5.62 11.71 5.14
CA SER A 92 6.46 12.62 4.38
C SER A 92 6.66 12.13 2.95
N ARG A 93 6.98 13.05 2.02
CA ARG A 93 7.28 12.67 0.62
C ARG A 93 8.44 11.69 0.52
N GLN A 94 9.42 11.80 1.42
CA GLN A 94 10.60 10.94 1.46
C GLN A 94 10.23 9.52 1.90
N ASP A 95 9.40 9.38 2.93
CA ASP A 95 8.90 8.08 3.39
C ASP A 95 8.05 7.41 2.32
N ILE A 96 7.17 8.18 1.68
CA ILE A 96 6.34 7.68 0.58
C ILE A 96 7.22 7.16 -0.55
N ALA A 97 8.19 7.96 -1.01
CA ALA A 97 9.13 7.55 -2.06
C ALA A 97 9.88 6.27 -1.70
N TYR A 98 10.36 6.17 -0.45
CA TYR A 98 11.03 4.97 0.05
C TYR A 98 10.12 3.73 0.03
N ILE A 99 8.87 3.87 0.50
CA ILE A 99 7.88 2.78 0.56
C ILE A 99 7.51 2.29 -0.84
N ILE A 100 7.24 3.21 -1.77
CA ILE A 100 6.74 2.86 -3.12
C ILE A 100 7.85 2.52 -4.11
N ALA A 101 9.11 2.81 -3.81
CA ALA A 101 10.23 2.54 -4.71
C ALA A 101 10.31 1.08 -5.24
N PRO A 102 10.00 0.01 -4.47
CA PRO A 102 9.95 -1.34 -5.03
C PRO A 102 8.90 -1.50 -6.13
N LEU A 103 7.79 -0.76 -6.05
CA LEU A 103 6.80 -0.75 -7.12
C LEU A 103 7.34 0.00 -8.31
N ILE A 104 7.96 1.17 -8.15
CA ILE A 104 8.46 1.98 -9.29
C ILE A 104 9.60 1.26 -10.04
N GLU A 105 10.51 0.61 -9.32
CA GLU A 105 11.69 -0.07 -9.88
C GLU A 105 11.35 -1.39 -10.57
N TYR A 106 10.13 -1.90 -10.37
CA TYR A 106 9.71 -3.20 -10.90
C TYR A 106 9.25 -3.10 -12.36
N GLU A 107 9.73 -4.03 -13.18
CA GLU A 107 9.24 -4.28 -14.54
C GLU A 107 8.96 -5.77 -14.72
N ASP A 108 7.82 -6.09 -15.35
CA ASP A 108 7.47 -7.45 -15.72
C ASP A 108 8.42 -8.03 -16.77
N GLU A 109 8.61 -9.35 -16.72
CA GLU A 109 9.29 -10.05 -17.80
C GLU A 109 8.45 -9.97 -19.09
N LYS A 110 9.05 -9.45 -20.17
CA LYS A 110 8.36 -9.26 -21.45
C LYS A 110 7.96 -10.60 -22.05
N ILE A 111 6.70 -10.68 -22.47
CA ILE A 111 6.19 -11.85 -23.19
C ILE A 111 6.66 -11.74 -24.65
N PRO A 112 7.32 -12.76 -25.23
CA PRO A 112 7.67 -12.78 -26.64
C PRO A 112 6.44 -12.59 -27.54
N LEU A 113 6.59 -12.03 -28.74
CA LEU A 113 5.46 -11.74 -29.64
C LEU A 113 4.70 -12.99 -30.10
N LEU A 114 5.39 -14.12 -30.28
CA LEU A 114 4.81 -15.40 -30.70
C LEU A 114 5.19 -16.53 -29.73
N PRO A 115 4.71 -16.49 -28.47
CA PRO A 115 5.06 -17.48 -27.49
C PRO A 115 4.14 -18.70 -27.64
N LEU A 116 4.70 -19.90 -27.47
CA LEU A 116 3.88 -21.08 -27.21
C LEU A 116 3.01 -20.83 -25.97
N SER A 117 1.79 -21.37 -25.95
CA SER A 117 0.83 -21.15 -24.85
C SER A 117 1.38 -21.53 -23.47
N SER A 118 2.21 -22.58 -23.41
CA SER A 118 2.90 -23.02 -22.20
C SER A 118 3.96 -22.03 -21.72
N ILE A 119 4.71 -21.42 -22.64
CA ILE A 119 5.72 -20.39 -22.36
C ILE A 119 5.03 -19.14 -21.84
N LYS A 120 3.99 -18.66 -22.52
CA LYS A 120 3.18 -17.52 -22.08
C LYS A 120 2.66 -17.73 -20.65
N ARG A 121 2.05 -18.89 -20.38
CA ARG A 121 1.52 -19.22 -19.05
C ARG A 121 2.62 -19.27 -17.98
N ARG A 122 3.80 -19.78 -18.31
CA ARG A 122 4.95 -19.83 -17.38
C ARG A 122 5.46 -18.43 -17.05
N ILE A 123 5.60 -17.56 -18.05
CA ILE A 123 6.02 -16.16 -17.85
C ILE A 123 5.01 -15.41 -16.99
N MET A 124 3.71 -15.50 -17.31
CA MET A 124 2.64 -14.87 -16.52
C MET A 124 2.67 -15.33 -15.05
N LYS A 125 2.84 -16.64 -14.80
CA LYS A 125 2.94 -17.17 -13.43
C LYS A 125 4.18 -16.65 -12.69
N ARG A 126 5.30 -16.49 -13.39
CA ARG A 126 6.53 -15.93 -12.81
C ARG A 126 6.36 -14.44 -12.49
N ASN A 127 5.76 -13.67 -13.40
CA ASN A 127 5.45 -12.25 -13.18
C ASN A 127 4.54 -12.06 -11.97
N MET A 128 3.43 -12.81 -11.89
CA MET A 128 2.52 -12.78 -10.74
C MET A 128 3.25 -12.99 -9.41
N LYS A 129 4.13 -14.00 -9.33
CA LYS A 129 4.96 -14.25 -8.13
C LYS A 129 5.91 -13.10 -7.80
N LYS A 130 6.54 -12.50 -8.82
CA LYS A 130 7.42 -11.34 -8.62
C LYS A 130 6.63 -10.12 -8.11
N ARG A 131 5.44 -9.88 -8.65
CA ARG A 131 4.52 -8.82 -8.18
C ARG A 131 4.12 -9.01 -6.72
N GLU A 132 3.81 -10.24 -6.31
CA GLU A 132 3.59 -10.60 -4.90
C GLU A 132 4.81 -10.28 -4.02
N GLU A 133 6.02 -10.58 -4.49
CA GLU A 133 7.26 -10.26 -3.77
C GLU A 133 7.51 -8.75 -3.67
N VAL A 134 7.20 -7.99 -4.73
CA VAL A 134 7.29 -6.52 -4.73
C VAL A 134 6.37 -5.93 -3.67
N LEU A 135 5.11 -6.39 -3.60
CA LEU A 135 4.18 -5.95 -2.54
C LEU A 135 4.70 -6.28 -1.14
N ARG A 136 5.32 -7.44 -0.95
CA ARG A 136 5.94 -7.79 0.33
C ARG A 136 7.03 -6.78 0.70
N LYS A 137 7.91 -6.41 -0.24
CA LYS A 137 8.94 -5.39 -0.01
C LYS A 137 8.35 -4.02 0.34
N VAL A 138 7.23 -3.63 -0.26
CA VAL A 138 6.51 -2.40 0.09
C VAL A 138 6.03 -2.45 1.53
N ILE A 139 5.40 -3.56 1.94
CA ILE A 139 4.92 -3.77 3.32
C ILE A 139 6.10 -3.75 4.30
N ASP A 140 7.18 -4.46 3.98
CA ASP A 140 8.38 -4.53 4.80
C ASP A 140 8.96 -3.12 5.00
N ARG A 141 9.15 -2.34 3.94
CA ARG A 141 9.63 -0.95 4.04
C ARG A 141 8.72 -0.07 4.89
N ALA A 142 7.41 -0.20 4.71
CA ALA A 142 6.45 0.60 5.45
C ALA A 142 6.36 0.23 6.94
N THR A 143 6.69 -1.02 7.30
CA THR A 143 6.81 -1.50 8.68
C THR A 143 8.16 -1.19 9.30
N SER A 144 9.26 -1.21 8.54
CA SER A 144 10.60 -0.84 9.03
C SER A 144 10.69 0.61 9.49
N LEU A 145 9.99 1.53 8.80
CA LEU A 145 9.88 2.93 9.23
C LEU A 145 9.22 3.11 10.61
N ARG A 146 8.55 2.09 11.14
CA ARG A 146 7.97 2.08 12.50
C ARG A 146 8.99 1.67 13.57
N GLY A 147 9.97 0.83 13.24
CA GLY A 147 10.94 0.30 14.19
C GLY A 147 11.87 1.35 14.78
N GLY A 148 12.21 2.39 14.00
CA GLY A 148 13.10 3.47 14.45
C GLY A 148 12.45 4.55 15.32
N ILE A 149 11.13 4.55 15.51
CA ILE A 149 10.42 5.58 16.31
C ILE A 149 10.30 5.17 17.79
N ASN A 150 10.54 3.90 18.13
CA ASN A 150 10.33 3.38 19.49
C ASN A 150 11.62 3.23 20.33
N GLU A 151 12.81 3.60 19.82
CA GLU A 151 14.09 3.49 20.55
C GLU A 151 14.69 4.85 20.93
N SER A 152 13.89 5.91 20.96
CA SER A 152 14.34 7.25 21.35
C SER A 152 13.41 7.89 22.38
N SER A 153 13.12 7.13 23.44
CA SER A 153 12.51 7.64 24.68
C SER A 153 13.22 7.07 25.89
#